data_AF-A0A1I0IK18-F1
#
_entry.id   AF-A0A1I0IK18-F1
#
_cell.length_a   1.000
_cell.length_b   1.000
_cell.length_c   1.000
_cell.angle_alpha   90.00
_cell.angle_beta   90.00
_cell.angle_gamma   90.00
#
_symmetry.space_group_name_H-M   'P 1'
#
loop_
_entity.id
_entity.type
_entity.pdbx_description
1 polymer ?
#
loop_
_entity_poly.entity_id
_entity_poly.type
_entity_poly.pdbx_seq_one_letter_code
_entity_poly.pdbx_strand_id
1 'polypeptide(L)'
;MSKIADGIIKDLKAVPDKLKAQMGKADKKKLFLMNLPYVLVGYFCDKAAWLWRTAPGADASAKMMAFMEGLEILFQNPLPSFSLKDLLIGIGCGAALRLAVYFKAKNAKKFRHGMEYGSARWGNAKDIEPYVDPVFENNVLLTETERLMMSGRPKEPKYARNKNILVIGGSGSGKTRFFVKPNLMQMHSSYCVTDPKGTILVECGKMLVKNGYQVKVLNTINFKKSMHYNPFAYLRSEKDILKLVNTIILNTKGEGQQSGEDFWVKAEKLYYTALIGYIWYECVEEEQNFITLLDMINASEAREDDEEFKNPVDLMFDELEEREPDHFAVKQYKKYKLAAGKTAKSILISCGARLAPFDSAATRCRI
;
A
#
# COMPACT_ATOMS: atom_id res chain seq x y z
N MET A 1 -1.81 -24.83 -36.88
CA MET A 1 -1.94 -26.00 -35.97
C MET A 1 -0.61 -26.62 -35.55
N SER A 2 0.44 -26.69 -36.39
CA SER A 2 1.71 -27.34 -35.98
C SER A 2 2.43 -26.64 -34.81
N LYS A 3 2.53 -25.31 -34.81
CA LYS A 3 3.21 -24.55 -33.73
C LYS A 3 2.61 -24.77 -32.33
N ILE A 4 1.31 -25.08 -32.24
CA ILE A 4 0.63 -25.38 -30.96
C ILE A 4 0.97 -26.81 -30.52
N ALA A 5 0.96 -27.77 -31.45
CA ALA A 5 1.37 -29.14 -31.18
C ALA A 5 2.86 -29.22 -30.78
N ASP A 6 3.74 -28.45 -31.43
CA ASP A 6 5.16 -28.37 -31.11
C ASP A 6 5.40 -27.77 -29.71
N GLY A 7 4.60 -26.77 -29.32
CA GLY A 7 4.60 -26.20 -27.96
C GLY A 7 4.19 -27.23 -26.90
N ILE A 8 3.11 -27.99 -27.15
CA ILE A 8 2.63 -29.04 -26.24
C ILE A 8 3.66 -30.17 -26.11
N ILE A 9 4.31 -30.58 -27.21
CA ILE A 9 5.36 -31.61 -27.18
C ILE A 9 6.58 -31.13 -26.40
N LYS A 10 6.97 -29.86 -26.55
CA LYS A 10 8.07 -29.26 -25.79
C LYS A 10 7.76 -29.19 -24.30
N ASP A 11 6.54 -28.81 -23.94
CA ASP A 11 6.10 -28.77 -22.54
C ASP A 11 6.03 -30.17 -21.92
N LEU A 12 5.50 -31.16 -22.64
CA LEU A 12 5.47 -32.56 -22.21
C LEU A 12 6.88 -33.13 -22.02
N LYS A 13 7.84 -32.78 -22.89
CA LYS A 13 9.25 -33.17 -22.75
C LYS A 13 9.95 -32.51 -21.56
N ALA A 14 9.46 -31.36 -21.08
CA ALA A 14 10.02 -30.65 -19.93
C ALA A 14 9.40 -31.07 -18.57
N VAL A 15 8.30 -31.83 -18.58
CA VAL A 15 7.67 -32.37 -17.36
C VAL A 15 8.62 -33.26 -16.53
N PRO A 16 9.40 -34.19 -17.10
CA PRO A 16 10.33 -35.03 -16.33
C PRO A 16 11.40 -34.24 -15.60
N ASP A 17 11.93 -33.18 -16.22
CA ASP A 17 12.98 -32.35 -15.64
C ASP A 17 12.43 -31.44 -14.53
N LYS A 18 11.21 -30.91 -14.70
CA LYS A 18 10.50 -30.18 -13.63
C LYS A 18 10.18 -31.08 -12.43
N LEU A 19 9.78 -32.34 -12.66
CA LEU A 19 9.54 -33.32 -11.61
C LEU A 19 10.85 -33.71 -10.90
N LYS A 20 11.96 -33.91 -11.63
CA LYS A 20 13.29 -34.15 -11.04
C LYS A 20 13.76 -32.96 -10.18
N ALA A 21 13.54 -31.73 -10.63
CA ALA A 21 13.90 -30.52 -9.89
C ALA A 21 13.08 -30.35 -8.59
N GLN A 22 11.79 -30.74 -8.59
CA GLN A 22 10.95 -30.77 -7.38
C GLN A 22 11.34 -31.90 -6.42
N MET A 23 11.72 -33.07 -6.94
CA MET A 23 12.16 -34.21 -6.13
C MET A 23 13.54 -34.00 -5.50
N GLY A 24 14.42 -33.20 -6.10
CA GLY A 24 15.76 -32.88 -5.57
C GLY A 24 15.77 -32.00 -4.31
N LYS A 25 14.67 -31.29 -4.01
CA LYS A 25 14.53 -30.43 -2.82
C LYS A 25 13.62 -31.02 -1.72
N ALA A 26 13.06 -32.21 -1.92
CA ALA A 26 12.19 -32.84 -0.93
C ALA A 26 13.03 -33.49 0.17
N ASP A 27 12.93 -32.97 1.39
CA ASP A 27 13.53 -33.59 2.57
C ASP A 27 12.95 -35.01 2.74
N LYS A 28 13.79 -36.02 2.45
CA LYS A 28 13.40 -37.43 2.45
C LYS A 28 12.84 -37.87 3.80
N LYS A 29 13.33 -37.30 4.91
CA LYS A 29 12.80 -37.59 6.26
C LYS A 29 11.38 -37.06 6.41
N LYS A 30 11.13 -35.82 5.99
CA LYS A 30 9.80 -35.21 6.03
C LYS A 30 8.80 -35.95 5.14
N LEU A 31 9.21 -36.35 3.94
CA LEU A 31 8.36 -37.13 3.03
C LEU A 31 8.03 -38.52 3.59
N PHE A 32 9.00 -39.17 4.24
CA PHE A 32 8.80 -40.45 4.91
C PHE A 32 7.82 -40.31 6.09
N LEU A 33 8.07 -39.37 7.02
CA LEU A 33 7.18 -39.13 8.15
C LEU A 33 5.75 -38.77 7.72
N MET A 34 5.60 -37.99 6.65
CA MET A 34 4.29 -37.59 6.15
C MET A 34 3.50 -38.76 5.53
N ASN A 35 4.18 -39.79 5.02
CA ASN A 35 3.52 -40.96 4.43
C ASN A 35 3.41 -42.16 5.39
N LEU A 36 4.18 -42.17 6.49
CA LEU A 36 4.25 -43.25 7.46
C LEU A 36 2.87 -43.69 8.00
N PRO A 37 1.93 -42.79 8.37
CA PRO A 37 0.61 -43.20 8.85
C PRO A 37 -0.19 -44.00 7.81
N TYR A 38 -0.08 -43.65 6.53
CA TYR A 38 -0.80 -44.35 5.45
C TYR A 38 -0.18 -45.73 5.18
N VAL A 39 1.14 -45.85 5.31
CA VAL A 39 1.85 -47.13 5.17
C VAL A 39 1.49 -48.06 6.33
N LEU A 40 1.42 -47.54 7.56
CA LEU A 40 1.03 -48.33 8.73
C LEU A 40 -0.43 -48.83 8.63
N VAL A 41 -1.35 -47.99 8.19
CA VAL A 41 -2.75 -48.39 7.96
C VAL A 41 -2.85 -49.41 6.83
N GLY A 42 -2.11 -49.22 5.73
CA GLY A 42 -2.07 -50.18 4.64
C GLY A 42 -1.51 -51.55 5.08
N TYR A 43 -0.46 -51.55 5.89
CA TYR A 43 0.12 -52.76 6.48
C TYR A 43 -0.86 -53.48 7.40
N PHE A 44 -1.58 -52.75 8.25
CA PHE A 44 -2.62 -53.31 9.10
C PHE A 44 -3.73 -53.98 8.29
N CYS A 45 -4.21 -53.31 7.24
CA CYS A 45 -5.26 -53.84 6.37
C CYS A 45 -4.81 -55.05 5.55
N ASP A 46 -3.54 -55.11 5.12
CA ASP A 46 -2.94 -56.30 4.48
C ASP A 46 -2.95 -57.51 5.43
N LYS A 47 -2.52 -57.29 6.69
CA LYS A 47 -2.53 -58.33 7.71
C LYS A 47 -3.94 -58.82 8.04
N ALA A 48 -4.89 -57.90 8.17
CA ALA A 48 -6.28 -58.24 8.39
C ALA A 48 -6.85 -59.05 7.20
N ALA A 49 -6.50 -58.69 5.97
CA ALA A 49 -6.90 -59.44 4.78
C ALA A 49 -6.31 -60.86 4.75
N TRP A 50 -5.03 -61.01 5.12
CA TRP A 50 -4.40 -62.32 5.25
C TRP A 50 -5.12 -63.19 6.27
N LEU A 51 -5.36 -62.66 7.47
CA LEU A 51 -6.02 -63.40 8.55
C LEU A 51 -7.44 -63.80 8.15
N TRP A 52 -8.17 -62.91 7.48
CA TRP A 52 -9.50 -63.21 6.95
C TRP A 52 -9.48 -64.32 5.89
N ARG A 53 -8.42 -64.38 5.08
CA ARG A 53 -8.25 -65.39 4.04
C ARG A 53 -7.89 -66.76 4.62
N THR A 54 -7.09 -66.81 5.69
CA THR A 54 -6.65 -68.05 6.34
C THR A 54 -7.59 -68.53 7.45
N ALA A 55 -8.53 -67.69 7.89
CA ALA A 55 -9.52 -68.03 8.91
C ALA A 55 -10.45 -69.18 8.45
N PRO A 56 -10.59 -70.26 9.25
CA PRO A 56 -11.51 -71.35 8.97
C PRO A 56 -12.97 -70.92 9.19
N GLY A 57 -13.87 -71.40 8.34
CA GLY A 57 -15.31 -71.15 8.47
C GLY A 57 -16.06 -71.35 7.16
N ALA A 58 -17.18 -72.07 7.22
CA ALA A 58 -18.04 -72.34 6.06
C ALA A 58 -18.86 -71.10 5.66
N ASP A 59 -19.30 -70.31 6.65
CA ASP A 59 -20.12 -69.12 6.48
C ASP A 59 -19.44 -67.85 7.01
N ALA A 60 -19.93 -66.68 6.58
CA ALA A 60 -19.35 -65.38 6.91
C ALA A 60 -19.30 -65.08 8.42
N SER A 61 -20.29 -65.55 9.19
CA SER A 61 -20.33 -65.38 10.65
C SER A 61 -19.24 -66.20 11.35
N ALA A 62 -19.05 -67.45 10.93
CA ALA A 62 -18.00 -68.32 11.46
C ALA A 62 -16.60 -67.79 11.14
N LYS A 63 -16.40 -67.28 9.91
CA LYS A 63 -15.15 -66.59 9.54
C LYS A 63 -14.88 -65.34 10.36
N MET A 64 -15.91 -64.55 10.68
CA MET A 64 -15.75 -63.36 11.51
C MET A 64 -15.32 -63.71 12.93
N MET A 65 -15.88 -64.76 13.52
CA MET A 65 -15.47 -65.21 14.85
C MET A 65 -14.01 -65.69 14.86
N ALA A 66 -13.63 -66.52 13.88
CA ALA A 66 -12.24 -67.00 13.74
C ALA A 66 -11.26 -65.86 13.43
N PHE A 67 -11.67 -64.84 12.68
CA PHE A 67 -10.89 -63.64 12.44
C PHE A 67 -10.64 -62.86 13.74
N MET A 68 -11.67 -62.65 14.56
CA MET A 68 -11.56 -61.90 15.82
C MET A 68 -10.67 -62.62 16.83
N GLU A 69 -10.77 -63.95 16.91
CA GLU A 69 -9.90 -64.79 17.74
C GLU A 69 -8.44 -64.78 17.25
N GLY A 70 -8.24 -64.72 15.93
CA GLY A 70 -6.92 -64.63 15.30
C GLY A 70 -6.25 -63.25 15.36
N LEU A 71 -6.90 -62.22 15.90
CA LEU A 71 -6.30 -60.88 15.99
C LEU A 71 -5.06 -60.86 16.90
N GLU A 72 -5.00 -61.75 17.88
CA GLU A 72 -3.84 -61.88 18.79
C GLU A 72 -2.58 -62.39 18.07
N ILE A 73 -2.75 -63.20 17.02
CA ILE A 73 -1.64 -63.75 16.23
C ILE A 73 -1.25 -62.87 15.03
N LEU A 74 -1.99 -61.80 14.77
CA LEU A 74 -1.90 -60.94 13.57
C LEU A 74 -0.48 -60.37 13.34
N PHE A 75 0.24 -60.06 14.42
CA PHE A 75 1.58 -59.45 14.38
C PHE A 75 2.71 -60.40 14.79
N GLN A 76 2.42 -61.67 15.07
CA GLN A 76 3.47 -62.64 15.45
C GLN A 76 4.52 -62.81 14.35
N ASN A 77 4.11 -62.73 13.08
CA ASN A 77 5.02 -62.56 11.96
C ASN A 77 5.02 -61.09 11.50
N PRO A 78 6.15 -60.38 11.55
CA PRO A 78 6.21 -58.96 11.18
C PRO A 78 6.11 -58.71 9.67
N LEU A 79 6.25 -59.73 8.82
CA LEU A 79 6.25 -59.55 7.36
C LEU A 79 4.84 -59.47 6.76
N PRO A 80 4.56 -58.58 5.79
CA PRO A 80 3.27 -58.51 5.11
C PRO A 80 2.96 -59.79 4.32
N SER A 81 1.69 -59.98 3.97
CA SER A 81 1.27 -61.09 3.11
C SER A 81 1.69 -60.83 1.67
N PHE A 82 2.40 -61.80 1.07
CA PHE A 82 2.78 -61.73 -0.35
C PHE A 82 1.68 -62.24 -1.30
N SER A 83 0.46 -62.47 -0.80
CA SER A 83 -0.68 -62.75 -1.66
C SER A 83 -1.11 -61.49 -2.39
N LEU A 84 -1.30 -61.61 -3.70
CA LEU A 84 -1.68 -60.47 -4.55
C LEU A 84 -2.97 -59.78 -4.08
N LYS A 85 -3.93 -60.54 -3.54
CA LYS A 85 -5.22 -60.00 -3.08
C LYS A 85 -5.08 -59.19 -1.78
N ASP A 86 -4.31 -59.70 -0.83
CA ASP A 86 -4.10 -59.07 0.49
C ASP A 86 -3.30 -57.76 0.32
N LEU A 87 -2.27 -57.79 -0.53
CA LEU A 87 -1.43 -56.62 -0.84
C LEU A 87 -2.23 -55.51 -1.52
N LEU A 88 -3.13 -55.86 -2.44
CA LEU A 88 -4.02 -54.90 -3.10
C LEU A 88 -5.00 -54.25 -2.12
N ILE A 89 -5.52 -55.01 -1.14
CA ILE A 89 -6.38 -54.48 -0.08
C ILE A 89 -5.60 -53.50 0.79
N GLY A 90 -4.38 -53.85 1.23
CA GLY A 90 -3.52 -52.97 2.00
C GLY A 90 -3.17 -51.66 1.29
N ILE A 91 -2.71 -51.74 0.03
CA ILE A 91 -2.42 -50.56 -0.80
C ILE A 91 -3.67 -49.71 -1.01
N GLY A 92 -4.82 -50.36 -1.29
CA GLY A 92 -6.11 -49.69 -1.48
C GLY A 92 -6.55 -48.89 -0.25
N CYS A 93 -6.47 -49.48 0.95
CA CYS A 93 -6.83 -48.82 2.20
C CYS A 93 -5.91 -47.64 2.53
N GLY A 94 -4.59 -47.80 2.35
CA GLY A 94 -3.63 -46.71 2.53
C GLY A 94 -3.86 -45.54 1.56
N ALA A 95 -4.14 -45.85 0.29
CA ALA A 95 -4.47 -44.86 -0.73
C ALA A 95 -5.79 -44.13 -0.42
N ALA A 96 -6.83 -44.86 -0.01
CA ALA A 96 -8.13 -44.31 0.35
C ALA A 96 -8.04 -43.32 1.52
N LEU A 97 -7.29 -43.68 2.59
CA LEU A 97 -7.05 -42.79 3.72
C LEU A 97 -6.29 -41.53 3.29
N ARG A 98 -5.27 -41.67 2.44
CA ARG A 98 -4.52 -40.53 1.90
C ARG A 98 -5.43 -39.61 1.07
N LEU A 99 -6.33 -40.19 0.27
CA LEU A 99 -7.32 -39.44 -0.50
C LEU A 99 -8.27 -38.67 0.42
N ALA A 100 -8.79 -39.32 1.47
CA ALA A 100 -9.69 -38.71 2.44
C ALA A 100 -9.05 -37.54 3.18
N VAL A 101 -7.80 -37.70 3.66
CA VAL A 101 -7.04 -36.62 4.31
C VAL A 101 -6.74 -35.49 3.31
N TYR A 102 -6.38 -35.81 2.07
CA TYR A 102 -6.13 -34.83 1.03
C TYR A 102 -7.38 -33.99 0.72
N PHE A 103 -8.54 -34.63 0.56
CA PHE A 103 -9.81 -33.94 0.36
C PHE A 103 -10.19 -33.08 1.56
N LYS A 104 -10.01 -33.58 2.79
CA LYS A 104 -10.27 -32.81 4.02
C LYS A 104 -9.33 -31.60 4.15
N ALA A 105 -8.06 -31.74 3.83
CA ALA A 105 -7.07 -30.66 3.86
C ALA A 105 -7.34 -29.60 2.79
N LYS A 106 -7.69 -30.01 1.55
CA LYS A 106 -8.08 -29.07 0.49
C LYS A 106 -9.39 -28.33 0.79
N ASN A 107 -10.29 -28.97 1.53
CA ASN A 107 -11.55 -28.37 1.95
C ASN A 107 -11.47 -27.67 3.33
N ALA A 108 -10.29 -27.62 3.97
CA ALA A 108 -10.05 -26.87 5.20
C ALA A 108 -9.90 -25.36 4.93
N LYS A 109 -10.80 -24.80 4.11
CA LYS A 109 -10.97 -23.35 4.03
C LYS A 109 -11.56 -22.88 5.37
N LYS A 110 -11.15 -21.71 5.83
CA LYS A 110 -11.67 -21.07 7.06
C LYS A 110 -13.10 -20.58 6.82
N PHE A 111 -14.06 -21.50 6.74
CA PHE A 111 -15.47 -21.18 6.65
C PHE A 111 -16.06 -21.00 8.05
N ARG A 112 -16.85 -19.94 8.23
CA ARG A 112 -17.76 -19.82 9.37
C ARG A 112 -19.05 -20.57 9.02
N HIS A 113 -19.12 -21.85 9.39
CA HIS A 113 -20.29 -22.68 9.09
C HIS A 113 -21.54 -22.10 9.79
N GLY A 114 -22.62 -21.90 9.04
CA GLY A 114 -23.88 -21.34 9.54
C GLY A 114 -23.94 -19.80 9.62
N MET A 115 -22.91 -19.09 9.13
CA MET A 115 -22.91 -17.62 9.07
C MET A 115 -22.56 -17.12 7.68
N GLU A 116 -23.36 -16.19 7.17
CA GLU A 116 -23.05 -15.49 5.92
C GLU A 116 -21.75 -14.69 6.05
N TYR A 117 -21.00 -14.62 4.95
CA TYR A 117 -19.81 -13.79 4.87
C TYR A 117 -20.20 -12.32 5.08
N GLY A 118 -19.61 -11.67 6.08
CA GLY A 118 -19.95 -10.28 6.43
C GLY A 118 -21.00 -10.13 7.53
N SER A 119 -21.43 -11.23 8.17
CA SER A 119 -22.24 -11.17 9.40
C SER A 119 -21.56 -10.32 10.48
N ALA A 120 -22.10 -9.13 10.72
CA ALA A 120 -21.68 -8.20 11.76
C ALA A 120 -22.59 -8.36 12.99
N ARG A 121 -22.02 -8.17 14.17
CA ARG A 121 -22.76 -8.02 15.42
C ARG A 121 -22.31 -6.77 16.14
N TRP A 122 -23.16 -6.25 17.02
CA TRP A 122 -22.75 -5.24 17.98
C TRP A 122 -21.60 -5.77 18.83
N GLY A 123 -20.54 -4.97 18.94
CA GLY A 123 -19.42 -5.25 19.81
C GLY A 123 -19.82 -5.09 21.28
N ASN A 124 -19.09 -5.75 22.17
CA ASN A 124 -19.16 -5.54 23.61
C ASN A 124 -17.80 -5.05 24.13
N ALA A 125 -17.74 -4.70 25.42
CA ALA A 125 -16.52 -4.17 26.04
C ALA A 125 -15.30 -5.10 25.89
N LYS A 126 -15.49 -6.42 25.92
CA LYS A 126 -14.40 -7.41 25.75
C LYS A 126 -13.85 -7.43 24.32
N ASP A 127 -14.67 -7.06 23.33
CA ASP A 127 -14.24 -7.00 21.94
C ASP A 127 -13.26 -5.84 21.72
N ILE A 128 -13.48 -4.68 22.37
CA ILE A 128 -12.63 -3.50 22.20
C ILE A 128 -11.41 -3.48 23.14
N GLU A 129 -11.54 -4.06 24.33
CA GLU A 129 -10.51 -4.12 25.38
C GLU A 129 -9.07 -4.35 24.89
N PRO A 130 -8.77 -5.35 24.03
CA PRO A 130 -7.39 -5.59 23.59
C PRO A 130 -6.81 -4.49 22.68
N TYR A 131 -7.65 -3.58 22.19
CA TYR A 131 -7.26 -2.45 21.34
C TYR A 131 -7.10 -1.14 22.11
N VAL A 132 -7.41 -1.12 23.41
CA VAL A 132 -7.33 0.07 24.28
C VAL A 132 -5.98 0.11 24.99
N ASP A 133 -5.34 1.28 25.01
CA ASP A 133 -4.15 1.52 25.82
C ASP A 133 -4.57 1.75 27.29
N PRO A 134 -3.87 1.17 28.28
CA PRO A 134 -4.18 1.40 29.68
C PRO A 134 -4.04 2.87 30.12
N VAL A 135 -3.18 3.65 29.46
CA VAL A 135 -3.06 5.10 29.68
C VAL A 135 -4.09 5.79 28.79
N PHE A 136 -5.06 6.46 29.41
CA PHE A 136 -6.20 7.05 28.71
C PHE A 136 -5.74 7.98 27.58
N GLU A 137 -4.78 8.85 27.86
CA GLU A 137 -4.23 9.86 26.95
C GLU A 137 -3.57 9.24 25.72
N ASN A 138 -3.15 7.97 25.76
CA ASN A 138 -2.54 7.28 24.63
C ASN A 138 -3.58 6.70 23.65
N ASN A 139 -4.84 7.10 23.75
CA ASN A 139 -5.91 6.58 22.92
C ASN A 139 -6.55 7.65 22.03
N VAL A 140 -6.96 7.21 20.84
CA VAL A 140 -7.95 7.91 20.03
C VAL A 140 -9.34 7.59 20.58
N LEU A 141 -10.13 8.64 20.80
CA LEU A 141 -11.51 8.52 21.26
C LEU A 141 -12.41 8.28 20.05
N LEU A 142 -13.12 7.13 20.04
CA LEU A 142 -14.06 6.76 18.97
C LEU A 142 -15.51 7.05 19.37
N THR A 143 -15.87 6.66 20.58
CA THR A 143 -17.18 6.90 21.21
C THR A 143 -16.96 7.29 22.67
N GLU A 144 -18.03 7.33 23.47
CA GLU A 144 -17.94 7.51 24.92
C GLU A 144 -17.17 6.37 25.61
N THR A 145 -17.34 5.13 25.12
CA THR A 145 -16.83 3.91 25.75
C THR A 145 -15.69 3.26 24.97
N GLU A 146 -15.70 3.31 23.64
CA GLU A 146 -14.70 2.67 22.78
C GLU A 146 -13.55 3.61 22.43
N ARG A 147 -12.35 3.06 22.50
CA ARG A 147 -11.09 3.76 22.31
C ARG A 147 -10.13 2.91 21.48
N LEU A 148 -9.18 3.55 20.83
CA LEU A 148 -8.17 2.87 20.04
C LEU A 148 -6.78 3.38 20.43
N MET A 149 -5.93 2.49 20.94
CA MET A 149 -4.55 2.84 21.31
C MET A 149 -3.82 3.50 20.13
N MET A 150 -2.98 4.48 20.38
CA MET A 150 -2.17 5.12 19.33
C MET A 150 -0.93 4.30 18.96
N SER A 151 -0.47 3.41 19.84
CA SER A 151 0.69 2.57 19.57
C SER A 151 0.50 1.71 18.32
N GLY A 152 1.49 1.79 17.41
CA GLY A 152 1.58 0.93 16.23
C GLY A 152 2.12 -0.47 16.53
N ARG A 153 2.61 -0.71 17.75
CA ARG A 153 3.25 -1.96 18.18
C ARG A 153 2.66 -2.44 19.52
N PRO A 154 1.41 -2.94 19.53
CA PRO A 154 0.86 -3.60 20.71
C PRO A 154 1.69 -4.82 21.08
N LYS A 155 1.62 -5.25 22.36
CA LYS A 155 2.29 -6.46 22.87
C LYS A 155 1.99 -7.69 22.00
N GLU A 156 0.75 -7.80 21.54
CA GLU A 156 0.33 -8.82 20.60
C GLU A 156 0.06 -8.21 19.21
N PRO A 157 0.88 -8.52 18.19
CA PRO A 157 0.78 -7.91 16.86
C PRO A 157 -0.59 -8.07 16.17
N LYS A 158 -1.38 -9.10 16.54
CA LYS A 158 -2.73 -9.33 15.99
C LYS A 158 -3.71 -8.18 16.30
N TYR A 159 -3.43 -7.40 17.34
CA TYR A 159 -4.24 -6.25 17.75
C TYR A 159 -3.77 -4.92 17.13
N ALA A 160 -2.72 -4.94 16.29
CA ALA A 160 -2.35 -3.76 15.54
C ALA A 160 -3.48 -3.38 14.57
N ARG A 161 -3.88 -2.11 14.59
CA ARG A 161 -4.97 -1.57 13.77
C ARG A 161 -4.53 -0.29 13.07
N ASN A 162 -5.03 -0.10 11.85
CA ASN A 162 -4.92 1.16 11.12
C ASN A 162 -5.61 2.27 11.95
N LYS A 163 -5.01 3.47 11.96
CA LYS A 163 -5.48 4.64 12.71
C LYS A 163 -6.26 5.63 11.85
N ASN A 164 -6.41 5.35 10.56
CA ASN A 164 -7.27 6.14 9.68
C ASN A 164 -8.72 5.94 10.08
N ILE A 165 -9.38 7.02 10.49
CA ILE A 165 -10.78 7.01 10.94
C ILE A 165 -11.60 7.87 9.97
N LEU A 166 -12.68 7.29 9.47
CA LEU A 166 -13.67 7.98 8.65
C LEU A 166 -14.89 8.30 9.51
N VAL A 167 -15.16 9.59 9.72
CA VAL A 167 -16.32 10.08 10.48
C VAL A 167 -17.36 10.63 9.51
N ILE A 168 -18.48 9.92 9.38
CA ILE A 168 -19.60 10.31 8.51
C ILE A 168 -20.69 10.93 9.36
N GLY A 169 -21.20 12.08 8.94
CA GLY A 169 -22.35 12.72 9.58
C GLY A 169 -22.80 13.94 8.79
N GLY A 170 -24.10 14.25 8.85
CA GLY A 170 -24.67 15.43 8.20
C GLY A 170 -24.13 16.75 8.72
N SER A 171 -24.53 17.86 8.10
CA SER A 171 -24.29 19.19 8.67
C SER A 171 -24.97 19.28 10.05
N GLY A 172 -24.33 19.94 11.01
CA GLY A 172 -24.88 20.07 12.37
C GLY A 172 -24.78 18.82 13.27
N SER A 173 -24.33 17.66 12.77
CA SER A 173 -24.23 16.42 13.55
C SER A 173 -23.15 16.42 14.65
N GLY A 174 -22.45 17.54 14.83
CA GLY A 174 -21.46 17.72 15.89
C GLY A 174 -20.09 17.05 15.66
N LYS A 175 -19.72 16.68 14.41
CA LYS A 175 -18.39 16.09 14.08
C LYS A 175 -17.23 16.81 14.76
N THR A 176 -17.19 18.14 14.66
CA THR A 176 -16.13 18.95 15.29
C THR A 176 -16.19 18.89 16.82
N ARG A 177 -17.38 18.98 17.40
CA ARG A 177 -17.58 19.04 18.85
C ARG A 177 -17.32 17.70 19.55
N PHE A 178 -17.77 16.60 18.95
CA PHE A 178 -17.77 15.28 19.58
C PHE A 178 -16.60 14.38 19.16
N PHE A 179 -15.96 14.64 18.02
CA PHE A 179 -14.82 13.83 17.57
C PHE A 179 -13.53 14.65 17.52
N VAL A 180 -13.51 15.76 16.79
CA VAL A 180 -12.25 16.52 16.57
C VAL A 180 -11.74 17.16 17.86
N LYS A 181 -12.57 17.94 18.56
CA LYS A 181 -12.14 18.64 19.79
C LYS A 181 -11.69 17.68 20.89
N PRO A 182 -12.42 16.59 21.24
CA PRO A 182 -11.97 15.67 22.28
C PRO A 182 -10.63 15.01 21.93
N ASN A 183 -10.42 14.64 20.67
CA ASN A 183 -9.14 14.08 20.24
C ASN A 183 -7.98 15.10 20.23
N LEU A 184 -8.26 16.39 19.98
CA LEU A 184 -7.25 17.45 20.19
C LEU A 184 -6.93 17.67 21.67
N MET A 185 -7.93 17.52 22.54
CA MET A 185 -7.78 17.63 24.00
C MET A 185 -7.05 16.44 24.61
N GLN A 186 -6.96 15.29 23.92
CA GLN A 186 -6.09 14.18 24.34
C GLN A 186 -4.61 14.56 24.32
N MET A 187 -4.20 15.50 23.45
CA MET A 187 -2.83 16.00 23.37
C MET A 187 -1.76 14.90 23.26
N HIS A 188 -2.08 13.83 22.55
CA HIS A 188 -1.25 12.62 22.49
C HIS A 188 -0.20 12.64 21.36
N SER A 189 -0.27 13.62 20.43
CA SER A 189 0.63 13.68 19.27
C SER A 189 0.68 15.08 18.65
N SER A 190 1.58 15.29 17.69
CA SER A 190 1.52 16.46 16.81
C SER A 190 0.26 16.43 15.93
N TYR A 191 -0.39 17.58 15.78
CA TYR A 191 -1.62 17.71 15.00
C TYR A 191 -1.43 18.63 13.80
N CYS A 192 -1.94 18.20 12.64
CA CYS A 192 -2.18 19.06 11.48
C CYS A 192 -3.70 19.09 11.27
N VAL A 193 -4.30 20.28 11.40
CA VAL A 193 -5.76 20.44 11.43
C VAL A 193 -6.19 21.40 10.33
N THR A 194 -7.10 20.95 9.47
CA THR A 194 -7.83 21.83 8.56
C THR A 194 -8.99 22.47 9.32
N ASP A 195 -9.00 23.80 9.43
CA ASP A 195 -10.03 24.55 10.17
C ASP A 195 -10.73 25.57 9.27
N PRO A 196 -11.64 25.14 8.37
CA PRO A 196 -12.29 26.03 7.41
C PRO A 196 -13.07 27.18 8.04
N LYS A 197 -13.53 27.02 9.29
CA LYS A 197 -14.30 28.04 10.01
C LYS A 197 -13.45 28.85 11.00
N GLY A 198 -12.18 28.48 11.22
CA GLY A 198 -11.30 29.11 12.20
C GLY A 198 -11.73 28.91 13.66
N THR A 199 -12.69 28.03 13.94
CA THR A 199 -13.26 27.87 15.28
C THR A 199 -12.35 27.02 16.17
N ILE A 200 -11.69 26.01 15.59
CA ILE A 200 -10.87 25.06 16.35
C ILE A 200 -9.68 25.79 16.98
N LEU A 201 -9.01 26.66 16.21
CA LEU A 201 -7.89 27.45 16.72
C LEU A 201 -8.31 28.35 17.88
N VAL A 202 -9.46 29.02 17.76
CA VAL A 202 -9.97 29.94 18.79
C VAL A 202 -10.32 29.19 20.07
N GLU A 203 -10.96 28.02 19.94
CA GLU A 203 -11.48 27.27 21.08
C GLU A 203 -10.44 26.38 21.76
N CYS A 204 -9.51 25.79 21.00
CA CYS A 204 -8.53 24.82 21.51
C CYS A 204 -7.08 25.34 21.52
N GLY A 205 -6.76 26.37 20.73
CA GLY A 205 -5.37 26.81 20.53
C GLY A 205 -4.68 27.26 21.81
N LYS A 206 -5.37 28.03 22.67
CA LYS A 206 -4.82 28.45 23.97
C LYS A 206 -4.53 27.27 24.90
N MET A 207 -5.38 26.23 24.86
CA MET A 207 -5.17 25.01 25.64
C MET A 207 -3.94 24.26 25.17
N LEU A 208 -3.73 24.12 23.85
CA LEU A 208 -2.54 23.50 23.28
C LEU A 208 -1.26 24.26 23.67
N VAL A 209 -1.23 25.59 23.50
CA VAL A 209 -0.06 26.41 23.87
C VAL A 209 0.30 26.27 25.34
N LYS A 210 -0.70 26.27 26.24
CA LYS A 210 -0.48 26.08 27.69
C LYS A 210 0.13 24.72 28.04
N ASN A 211 -0.07 23.71 27.20
CA ASN A 211 0.48 22.38 27.37
C ASN A 211 1.75 22.15 26.52
N GLY A 212 2.46 23.23 26.16
CA GLY A 212 3.77 23.14 25.50
C GLY A 212 3.73 22.94 23.98
N TYR A 213 2.56 22.96 23.34
CA TYR A 213 2.49 22.86 21.88
C TYR A 213 2.94 24.15 21.21
N GLN A 214 3.76 24.02 20.18
CA GLN A 214 4.02 25.09 19.23
C GLN A 214 2.88 25.14 18.20
N VAL A 215 2.00 26.12 18.34
CA VAL A 215 0.89 26.32 17.39
C VAL A 215 1.35 27.21 16.25
N LYS A 216 1.31 26.66 15.02
CA LYS A 216 1.58 27.39 13.77
C LYS A 216 0.31 27.47 12.95
N VAL A 217 0.06 28.62 12.32
CA VAL A 217 -1.20 28.90 11.61
C VAL A 217 -0.92 29.41 10.22
N LEU A 218 -1.39 28.69 9.20
CA LEU A 218 -1.43 29.15 7.82
C LEU A 218 -2.88 29.52 7.47
N ASN A 219 -3.16 30.81 7.30
CA ASN A 219 -4.48 31.34 7.00
C ASN A 219 -4.51 31.92 5.59
N THR A 220 -5.11 31.15 4.67
CA THR A 220 -5.23 31.50 3.25
C THR A 220 -6.39 32.44 2.93
N ILE A 221 -7.23 32.78 3.92
CA ILE A 221 -8.34 33.74 3.77
C ILE A 221 -7.89 35.13 4.22
N ASN A 222 -7.28 35.21 5.41
CA ASN A 222 -6.75 36.44 5.96
C ASN A 222 -5.27 36.29 6.27
N PHE A 223 -4.46 36.62 5.27
CA PHE A 223 -3.01 36.58 5.38
C PHE A 223 -2.46 37.51 6.48
N LYS A 224 -3.20 38.54 6.93
CA LYS A 224 -2.75 39.40 8.05
C LYS A 224 -2.70 38.66 9.38
N LYS A 225 -3.43 37.55 9.48
CA LYS A 225 -3.49 36.66 10.65
C LYS A 225 -2.84 35.31 10.36
N SER A 226 -2.02 35.22 9.30
CA SER A 226 -1.28 34.03 8.92
C SER A 226 0.18 34.16 9.32
N MET A 227 0.81 33.03 9.61
CA MET A 227 2.26 32.91 9.49
C MET A 227 2.66 32.86 8.02
N HIS A 228 3.91 33.18 7.73
CA HIS A 228 4.45 33.08 6.38
C HIS A 228 4.87 31.64 6.08
N TYR A 229 4.76 31.23 4.82
CA TYR A 229 5.14 29.90 4.38
C TYR A 229 5.85 29.99 3.03
N ASN A 230 7.17 29.76 3.05
CA ASN A 230 7.97 29.68 1.84
C ASN A 230 8.32 28.20 1.53
N PRO A 231 7.81 27.60 0.45
CA PRO A 231 8.12 26.22 0.09
C PRO A 231 9.59 26.00 -0.32
N PHE A 232 10.29 27.02 -0.81
CA PHE A 232 11.71 26.90 -1.18
C PHE A 232 12.60 26.59 0.03
N ALA A 233 12.22 27.08 1.22
CA ALA A 233 12.90 26.79 2.48
C ALA A 233 12.92 25.29 2.85
N TYR A 234 12.11 24.46 2.16
CA TYR A 234 12.02 23.01 2.36
C TYR A 234 12.67 22.19 1.23
N LEU A 235 13.25 22.84 0.20
CA LEU A 235 13.97 22.15 -0.86
C LEU A 235 15.34 21.69 -0.35
N ARG A 236 15.64 20.39 -0.51
CA ARG A 236 16.93 19.78 -0.11
C ARG A 236 17.58 19.00 -1.24
N SER A 237 16.87 18.79 -2.34
CA SER A 237 17.30 17.98 -3.47
C SER A 237 16.49 18.30 -4.72
N GLU A 238 17.01 17.95 -5.89
CA GLU A 238 16.28 18.02 -7.17
C GLU A 238 14.94 17.27 -7.13
N LYS A 239 14.88 16.17 -6.37
CA LYS A 239 13.63 15.42 -6.18
C LYS A 239 12.56 16.27 -5.49
N ASP A 240 12.94 17.17 -4.60
CA ASP A 240 11.99 18.06 -3.92
C ASP A 240 11.50 19.17 -4.84
N ILE A 241 12.33 19.65 -5.78
CA ILE A 241 11.88 20.55 -6.86
C ILE A 241 10.77 19.88 -7.66
N LEU A 242 11.02 18.64 -8.12
CA LEU A 242 10.02 17.88 -8.89
C LEU A 242 8.72 17.65 -8.09
N LYS A 243 8.83 17.42 -6.77
CA LYS A 243 7.65 17.32 -5.89
C LYS A 243 6.90 18.65 -5.80
N LEU A 244 7.60 19.77 -5.62
CA LEU A 244 6.98 21.09 -5.52
C LEU A 244 6.23 21.44 -6.81
N VAL A 245 6.89 21.25 -7.96
CA VAL A 245 6.27 21.43 -9.29
C VAL A 245 5.02 20.56 -9.43
N ASN A 246 5.10 19.28 -9.07
CA ASN A 246 3.95 18.38 -9.16
C ASN A 246 2.81 18.81 -8.21
N THR A 247 3.13 19.31 -7.01
CA THR A 247 2.16 19.88 -6.07
C THR A 247 1.47 21.10 -6.66
N ILE A 248 2.19 22.03 -7.28
CA ILE A 248 1.60 23.21 -7.94
C ILE A 248 0.60 22.76 -9.02
N ILE A 249 1.01 21.87 -9.92
CA ILE A 249 0.17 21.38 -11.02
C ILE A 249 -1.07 20.67 -10.51
N LEU A 250 -0.94 19.76 -9.54
CA LEU A 250 -2.07 18.99 -9.01
C LEU A 250 -3.11 19.86 -8.31
N ASN A 251 -2.68 20.92 -7.60
CA ASN A 251 -3.58 21.80 -6.85
C ASN A 251 -4.16 22.95 -7.69
N THR A 252 -3.68 23.14 -8.92
CA THR A 252 -4.20 24.16 -9.86
C THR A 252 -4.90 23.54 -11.07
N LYS A 253 -5.08 22.22 -11.07
CA LYS A 253 -5.83 21.51 -12.09
C LYS A 253 -7.33 21.61 -11.80
N GLY A 254 -8.13 22.00 -12.79
CA GLY A 254 -9.59 22.06 -12.68
C GLY A 254 -10.23 20.67 -12.54
N GLU A 255 -11.48 20.62 -12.08
CA GLU A 255 -12.26 19.38 -12.02
C GLU A 255 -12.65 18.93 -13.45
N GLY A 256 -12.35 17.67 -13.78
CA GLY A 256 -12.70 17.04 -15.07
C GLY A 256 -11.57 17.10 -16.09
N GLN A 257 -10.81 16.02 -16.22
CA GLN A 257 -9.69 15.96 -17.17
C GLN A 257 -10.16 15.53 -18.56
N GLN A 258 -9.92 16.36 -19.57
CA GLN A 258 -9.90 15.94 -20.98
C GLN A 258 -8.47 15.48 -21.35
N SER A 259 -8.37 14.47 -22.21
CA SER A 259 -7.11 13.86 -22.67
C SER A 259 -6.14 14.81 -23.40
N GLY A 260 -6.58 16.02 -23.79
CA GLY A 260 -5.75 17.04 -24.45
C GLY A 260 -4.85 17.87 -23.53
N GLU A 261 -5.01 17.81 -22.21
CA GLU A 261 -4.23 18.62 -21.25
C GLU A 261 -2.80 18.10 -21.00
N ASP A 262 -2.49 16.85 -21.38
CA ASP A 262 -1.23 16.19 -20.97
C ASP A 262 0.03 16.86 -21.58
N PHE A 263 -0.07 17.38 -22.81
CA PHE A 263 1.04 18.12 -23.44
C PHE A 263 1.36 19.40 -22.67
N TRP A 264 0.35 20.23 -22.41
CA TRP A 264 0.51 21.50 -21.70
C TRP A 264 1.05 21.28 -20.30
N VAL A 265 0.49 20.30 -19.57
CA VAL A 265 0.97 19.94 -18.23
C VAL A 265 2.45 19.50 -18.24
N LYS A 266 2.89 18.74 -19.24
CA LYS A 266 4.31 18.34 -19.36
C LYS A 266 5.21 19.53 -19.63
N ALA A 267 4.79 20.43 -20.51
CA ALA A 267 5.55 21.64 -20.84
C ALA A 267 5.65 22.61 -19.65
N GLU A 268 4.54 22.84 -18.95
CA GLU A 268 4.51 23.61 -17.70
C GLU A 268 5.46 23.03 -16.65
N LYS A 269 5.46 21.69 -16.50
CA LYS A 269 6.38 21.01 -15.57
C LYS A 269 7.84 21.25 -15.94
N LEU A 270 8.21 21.19 -17.21
CA LEU A 270 9.58 21.47 -17.66
C LEU A 270 10.00 22.88 -17.28
N TYR A 271 9.14 23.86 -17.58
CA TYR A 271 9.42 25.26 -17.36
C TYR A 271 9.48 25.61 -15.87
N TYR A 272 8.50 25.19 -15.05
CA TYR A 272 8.56 25.37 -13.60
C TYR A 272 9.78 24.68 -12.97
N THR A 273 10.15 23.48 -13.43
CA THR A 273 11.31 22.77 -12.90
C THR A 273 12.60 23.53 -13.22
N ALA A 274 12.70 24.12 -14.41
CA ALA A 274 13.83 24.96 -14.79
C ALA A 274 13.92 26.19 -13.89
N LEU A 275 12.84 26.98 -13.77
CA LEU A 275 12.86 28.21 -12.98
C LEU A 275 13.09 27.96 -11.49
N ILE A 276 12.37 27.01 -10.89
CA ILE A 276 12.55 26.68 -9.46
C ILE A 276 13.96 26.13 -9.22
N GLY A 277 14.49 25.34 -10.17
CA GLY A 277 15.88 24.91 -10.13
C GLY A 277 16.84 26.09 -10.14
N TYR A 278 16.71 27.00 -11.10
CA TYR A 278 17.55 28.19 -11.18
C TYR A 278 17.53 28.99 -9.87
N ILE A 279 16.33 29.30 -9.37
CA ILE A 279 16.17 30.04 -8.10
C ILE A 279 16.84 29.32 -6.94
N TRP A 280 16.68 28.00 -6.82
CA TRP A 280 17.24 27.25 -5.71
C TRP A 280 18.77 27.12 -5.75
N TYR A 281 19.35 27.01 -6.95
CA TYR A 281 20.79 26.84 -7.13
C TYR A 281 21.57 28.17 -7.15
N GLU A 282 21.04 29.20 -7.84
CA GLU A 282 21.80 30.42 -8.15
C GLU A 282 21.38 31.64 -7.33
N CYS A 283 20.12 31.74 -6.89
CA CYS A 283 19.65 32.91 -6.14
C CYS A 283 20.03 32.83 -4.66
N VAL A 284 20.23 34.01 -4.05
CA VAL A 284 20.44 34.16 -2.60
C VAL A 284 19.19 33.76 -1.81
N GLU A 285 19.34 33.36 -0.55
CA GLU A 285 18.26 32.79 0.26
C GLU A 285 17.02 33.70 0.35
N GLU A 286 17.22 35.01 0.38
CA GLU A 286 16.13 36.01 0.42
C GLU A 286 15.27 36.01 -0.85
N GLU A 287 15.88 35.66 -1.99
CA GLU A 287 15.22 35.59 -3.30
C GLU A 287 14.68 34.19 -3.61
N GLN A 288 14.95 33.19 -2.78
CA GLN A 288 14.42 31.84 -2.96
C GLN A 288 12.95 31.78 -2.53
N ASN A 289 12.04 32.34 -3.31
CA ASN A 289 10.63 32.44 -2.95
C ASN A 289 9.69 32.48 -4.18
N PHE A 290 8.38 32.46 -3.94
CA PHE A 290 7.37 32.46 -5.00
C PHE A 290 7.27 33.78 -5.76
N ILE A 291 7.68 34.90 -5.17
CA ILE A 291 7.68 36.20 -5.83
C ILE A 291 8.70 36.18 -6.96
N THR A 292 9.93 35.73 -6.69
CA THR A 292 10.98 35.58 -7.71
C THR A 292 10.54 34.65 -8.84
N LEU A 293 9.86 33.55 -8.51
CA LEU A 293 9.29 32.65 -9.52
C LEU A 293 8.27 33.37 -10.42
N LEU A 294 7.36 34.16 -9.84
CA LEU A 294 6.40 34.96 -10.60
C LEU A 294 7.09 36.02 -11.46
N ASP A 295 8.09 36.71 -10.92
CA ASP A 295 8.83 37.75 -11.62
C ASP A 295 9.60 37.17 -12.83
N MET A 296 10.21 35.98 -12.67
CA MET A 296 10.84 35.27 -13.79
C MET A 296 9.82 34.86 -14.87
N ILE A 297 8.62 34.40 -14.48
CA ILE A 297 7.55 34.07 -15.44
C ILE A 297 7.11 35.32 -16.20
N ASN A 298 6.91 36.43 -15.50
CA ASN A 298 6.50 37.71 -16.08
C ASN A 298 7.59 38.31 -17.00
N ALA A 299 8.86 38.06 -16.70
CA ALA A 299 10.00 38.48 -17.52
C ALA A 299 10.23 37.58 -18.75
N SER A 300 9.56 36.42 -18.84
CA SER A 300 9.80 35.45 -19.91
C SER A 300 8.95 35.70 -21.15
N GLU A 301 9.18 36.82 -21.84
CA GLU A 301 8.48 37.13 -23.10
C GLU A 301 8.86 36.14 -24.22
N ALA A 302 7.87 35.72 -25.02
CA ALA A 302 8.08 34.96 -26.24
C ALA A 302 7.47 35.69 -27.44
N ARG A 303 8.25 35.83 -28.52
CA ARG A 303 7.82 36.42 -29.79
C ARG A 303 7.54 35.32 -30.81
N GLU A 304 6.46 35.49 -31.58
CA GLU A 304 6.03 34.48 -32.57
C GLU A 304 6.85 34.58 -33.87
N ASP A 305 7.26 35.79 -34.23
CA ASP A 305 7.89 36.10 -35.53
C ASP A 305 9.42 36.27 -35.45
N ASP A 306 10.02 36.07 -34.27
CA ASP A 306 11.45 36.28 -34.02
C ASP A 306 11.96 35.16 -33.10
N GLU A 307 12.54 34.12 -33.69
CA GLU A 307 13.12 32.98 -32.96
C GLU A 307 14.49 33.31 -32.33
N GLU A 308 15.17 34.36 -32.79
CA GLU A 308 16.44 34.81 -32.23
C GLU A 308 16.26 35.72 -31.01
N PHE A 309 15.04 36.20 -30.78
CA PHE A 309 14.71 36.99 -29.60
C PHE A 309 15.01 36.22 -28.30
N LYS A 310 15.78 36.87 -27.42
CA LYS A 310 16.07 36.40 -26.07
C LYS A 310 15.49 37.36 -25.04
N ASN A 311 14.66 36.83 -24.15
CA ASN A 311 14.18 37.58 -22.99
C ASN A 311 15.22 37.55 -21.84
N PRO A 312 15.05 38.33 -20.77
CA PRO A 312 15.99 38.33 -19.64
C PRO A 312 16.25 36.94 -19.04
N VAL A 313 15.22 36.08 -18.97
CA VAL A 313 15.37 34.72 -18.43
C VAL A 313 16.17 33.83 -19.38
N ASP A 314 16.01 33.98 -20.70
CA ASP A 314 16.86 33.29 -21.68
C ASP A 314 18.33 33.61 -21.46
N LEU A 315 18.66 34.90 -21.30
CA LEU A 315 20.04 35.34 -21.05
C LEU A 315 20.60 34.78 -19.73
N MET A 316 19.78 34.72 -18.68
CA MET A 316 20.17 34.11 -17.40
C MET A 316 20.51 32.62 -17.53
N PHE A 317 19.73 31.88 -18.34
CA PHE A 317 20.01 30.45 -18.58
C PHE A 317 21.18 30.23 -19.53
N ASP A 318 21.42 31.12 -20.50
CA ASP A 318 22.59 31.07 -21.37
C ASP A 318 23.88 31.27 -20.56
N GLU A 319 23.93 32.27 -19.67
CA GLU A 319 25.08 32.50 -18.79
C GLU A 319 25.34 31.30 -17.86
N LEU A 320 24.28 30.72 -17.29
CA LEU A 320 24.41 29.53 -16.47
C LEU A 320 24.88 28.32 -17.28
N GLU A 321 24.43 28.17 -18.53
CA GLU A 321 24.88 27.12 -19.43
C GLU A 321 26.36 27.26 -19.80
N GLU A 322 26.85 28.48 -20.05
CA GLU A 322 28.26 28.73 -20.36
C GLU A 322 29.17 28.30 -19.21
N ARG A 323 28.74 28.55 -17.96
CA ARG A 323 29.46 28.15 -16.75
C ARG A 323 29.33 26.65 -16.46
N GLU A 324 28.11 26.12 -16.48
CA GLU A 324 27.77 24.76 -16.09
C GLU A 324 26.79 24.10 -17.08
N PRO A 325 27.28 23.58 -18.22
CA PRO A 325 26.42 23.02 -19.26
C PRO A 325 25.57 21.83 -18.81
N ASP A 326 26.05 21.11 -17.79
CA ASP A 326 25.41 19.93 -17.24
C ASP A 326 24.42 20.22 -16.10
N HIS A 327 24.19 21.51 -15.78
CA HIS A 327 23.33 21.94 -14.69
C HIS A 327 21.88 21.46 -14.86
N PHE A 328 21.25 21.03 -13.76
CA PHE A 328 19.91 20.45 -13.77
C PHE A 328 18.86 21.42 -14.36
N ALA A 329 18.89 22.69 -13.93
CA ALA A 329 17.94 23.70 -14.38
C ALA A 329 18.09 23.97 -15.89
N VAL A 330 19.32 24.09 -16.40
CA VAL A 330 19.64 24.31 -17.82
C VAL A 330 19.10 23.16 -18.67
N LYS A 331 19.29 21.91 -18.24
CA LYS A 331 18.77 20.73 -18.94
C LYS A 331 17.25 20.73 -19.08
N GLN A 332 16.50 21.25 -18.10
CA GLN A 332 15.05 21.36 -18.22
C GLN A 332 14.65 22.55 -19.09
N TYR A 333 15.36 23.69 -18.97
CA TYR A 333 15.09 24.89 -19.75
C TYR A 333 15.28 24.64 -21.26
N LYS A 334 16.36 23.96 -21.65
CA LYS A 334 16.61 23.55 -23.04
C LYS A 334 15.46 22.75 -23.64
N LYS A 335 14.87 21.83 -22.87
CA LYS A 335 13.72 21.03 -23.33
C LYS A 335 12.48 21.89 -23.52
N TYR A 336 12.28 22.89 -22.68
CA TYR A 336 11.21 23.88 -22.85
C TYR A 336 11.44 24.74 -24.11
N LYS A 337 12.67 25.21 -24.36
CA LYS A 337 13.04 26.01 -25.54
C LYS A 337 12.94 25.26 -26.89
N LEU A 338 12.69 23.95 -26.88
CA LEU A 338 12.30 23.22 -28.10
C LEU A 338 10.89 23.57 -28.60
N ALA A 339 10.08 24.26 -27.80
CA ALA A 339 8.77 24.74 -28.22
C ALA A 339 8.90 25.96 -29.15
N ALA A 340 8.18 25.94 -30.28
CA ALA A 340 8.06 27.10 -31.18
C ALA A 340 7.45 28.32 -30.45
N GLY A 341 7.76 29.55 -30.91
CA GLY A 341 7.37 30.80 -30.23
C GLY A 341 5.89 30.89 -29.82
N LYS A 342 4.97 30.52 -30.72
CA LYS A 342 3.52 30.47 -30.44
C LYS A 342 3.15 29.47 -29.33
N THR A 343 3.81 28.32 -29.31
CA THR A 343 3.62 27.29 -28.29
C THR A 343 4.22 27.73 -26.96
N ALA A 344 5.43 28.32 -26.98
CA ALA A 344 6.10 28.87 -25.80
C ALA A 344 5.22 29.94 -25.12
N LYS A 345 4.69 30.90 -25.89
CA LYS A 345 3.74 31.90 -25.42
C LYS A 345 2.51 31.29 -24.76
N SER A 346 1.97 30.22 -25.34
CA SER A 346 0.82 29.49 -24.76
C SER A 346 1.17 28.79 -23.44
N ILE A 347 2.37 28.20 -23.33
CA ILE A 347 2.88 27.59 -22.09
C ILE A 347 3.05 28.65 -20.99
N LEU A 348 3.61 29.80 -21.34
CA LEU A 348 3.85 30.92 -20.41
C LEU A 348 2.53 31.47 -19.84
N ILE A 349 1.53 31.71 -20.71
CA ILE A 349 0.19 32.12 -20.28
C ILE A 349 -0.41 31.08 -19.33
N SER A 350 -0.27 29.80 -19.64
CA SER A 350 -0.78 28.71 -18.80
C SER A 350 -0.10 28.69 -17.42
N CYS A 351 1.23 28.88 -17.38
CA CYS A 351 1.98 28.98 -16.14
C CYS A 351 1.52 30.20 -15.31
N GLY A 352 1.49 31.40 -15.92
CA GLY A 352 1.04 32.62 -15.26
C GLY A 352 -0.38 32.49 -14.71
N ALA A 353 -1.30 31.91 -15.47
CA ALA A 353 -2.69 31.70 -15.03
C ALA A 353 -2.81 30.82 -13.77
N ARG A 354 -1.97 29.78 -13.64
CA ARG A 354 -1.98 28.90 -12.44
C ARG A 354 -1.49 29.63 -11.19
N LEU A 355 -0.53 30.54 -11.33
CA LEU A 355 0.05 31.28 -10.21
C LEU A 355 -0.58 32.66 -9.98
N ALA A 356 -1.52 33.09 -10.82
CA ALA A 356 -2.25 34.36 -10.68
C ALA A 356 -2.87 34.60 -9.29
N PRO A 357 -3.37 33.59 -8.53
CA PRO A 357 -3.81 33.81 -7.15
C PRO A 357 -2.73 34.36 -6.21
N PHE A 358 -1.45 34.16 -6.53
CA PHE A 358 -0.32 34.65 -5.75
C PHE A 358 0.10 36.08 -6.14
N ASP A 359 -0.37 36.62 -7.27
CA ASP A 359 0.01 37.96 -7.75
C ASP A 359 -0.57 39.13 -6.93
N SER A 360 -1.55 38.88 -6.06
CA SER A 360 -2.12 39.94 -5.24
C SER A 360 -1.11 40.49 -4.22
N ALA A 361 -1.16 41.80 -3.95
CA ALA A 361 -0.33 42.40 -2.90
C ALA A 361 -0.55 41.76 -1.51
N ALA A 362 -1.73 41.17 -1.27
CA ALA A 362 -2.06 40.48 -0.03
C ALA A 362 -1.35 39.13 0.13
N THR A 363 -1.00 38.47 -0.98
CA THR A 363 -0.32 37.17 -1.04
C THR A 363 1.19 37.31 -1.19
N ARG A 364 1.66 38.27 -2.01
CA ARG A 364 3.09 38.44 -2.34
C ARG A 364 4.01 38.52 -1.11
N CYS A 365 3.64 39.26 -0.06
CA CYS A 365 4.53 39.42 1.10
C CYS A 365 4.46 38.27 2.14
N ARG A 366 3.72 37.18 1.88
CA ARG A 366 3.28 36.25 2.93
C ARG A 366 3.32 34.76 2.58
N ILE A 367 3.59 34.43 1.33
CA ILE A 367 3.87 33.07 0.85
C ILE A 367 5.21 33.11 0.12
#